data_AF-A0A1Y1X014-F1
#
_entry.id   AF-A0A1Y1X014-F1
#
_cell.length_a   1.000
_cell.length_b   1.000
_cell.length_c   1.000
_cell.angle_alpha   90.00
_cell.angle_beta   90.00
_cell.angle_gamma   90.00
#
_symmetry.space_group_name_H-M   'P 1'
#
loop_
_entity.id
_entity.type
_entity.pdbx_description
1 polymer ?
#
loop_
_entity_poly.entity_id
_entity_poly.type
_entity_poly.pdbx_seq_one_letter_code
_entity_poly.pdbx_strand_id
1 'polypeptide(L)'
;MGKGTDKMYITHSEWSNDFSEGGMSFGGAKTKKNTQIFKRLPFYCCSLTLQPFEHPVCTPEGTVFDLESIIPYIKKYGTNPVTGEKLETSSLIKLNFHKNPEGEYCCPVTFRVFSDHTHIVAVKPTGNVYAYDTVERLNIKPKYWQDLLTDEQFTRKDIITLQDPHNVEGRNLTTFHHLKNDLKVLSEGTVGSQRDACLVKRC
;
A
#
# COMPACT_ATOMS: atom_id res chain seq x y z
N MET A 1 50.05 -2.43 -14.34
CA MET A 1 50.73 -1.97 -15.58
C MET A 1 49.66 -1.53 -16.56
N GLY A 2 49.46 -0.21 -16.74
CA GLY A 2 48.46 0.35 -17.66
C GLY A 2 48.93 0.24 -19.10
N LYS A 3 48.06 -0.22 -20.00
CA LYS A 3 48.34 -0.29 -21.44
C LYS A 3 48.58 1.13 -21.95
N GLY A 4 49.77 1.36 -22.52
CA GLY A 4 50.23 2.65 -23.03
C GLY A 4 49.46 3.11 -24.25
N THR A 5 48.39 3.88 -24.02
CA THR A 5 47.77 4.71 -25.04
C THR A 5 47.83 6.16 -24.59
N ASP A 6 48.92 6.83 -24.94
CA ASP A 6 49.12 8.27 -24.77
C ASP A 6 48.29 9.01 -25.82
N LYS A 7 46.97 9.01 -25.63
CA LYS A 7 46.03 9.79 -26.44
C LYS A 7 45.52 10.92 -25.57
N MET A 8 45.67 12.15 -26.06
CA MET A 8 45.20 13.37 -25.39
C MET A 8 43.66 13.48 -25.30
N TYR A 9 42.92 12.46 -25.74
CA TYR A 9 41.47 12.39 -25.71
C TYR A 9 41.02 11.03 -25.18
N ILE A 10 39.95 11.05 -24.38
CA ILE A 10 39.33 9.86 -23.81
C ILE A 10 38.35 9.29 -24.84
N THR A 11 38.43 7.99 -25.10
CA THR A 11 37.48 7.31 -25.99
C THR A 11 36.17 6.97 -25.25
N HIS A 12 35.04 6.88 -25.96
CA HIS A 12 33.75 6.53 -25.35
C HIS A 12 33.82 5.18 -24.60
N SER A 13 34.63 4.24 -25.09
CA SER A 13 34.88 2.94 -24.48
C SER A 13 35.65 3.04 -23.16
N GLU A 14 36.54 4.02 -23.01
CA GLU A 14 37.25 4.32 -21.75
C GLU A 14 36.38 5.16 -20.79
N TRP A 15 35.36 5.84 -21.31
CA TRP A 15 34.36 6.56 -20.52
C TRP A 15 33.28 5.60 -19.97
N SER A 16 32.93 4.55 -20.71
CA SER A 16 32.06 3.45 -20.26
C SER A 16 32.85 2.44 -19.44
N ASN A 17 32.81 2.61 -18.13
CA ASN A 17 33.70 2.02 -17.14
C ASN A 17 33.52 0.50 -16.89
N ASP A 18 33.50 -0.35 -17.92
CA ASP A 18 33.16 -1.77 -17.80
C ASP A 18 34.34 -2.73 -17.51
N PHE A 19 35.60 -2.26 -17.48
CA PHE A 19 36.75 -3.18 -17.41
C PHE A 19 37.93 -2.78 -16.51
N SER A 20 37.84 -1.75 -15.67
CA SER A 20 38.96 -1.37 -14.79
C SER A 20 38.61 -1.44 -13.29
N GLU A 21 39.14 -2.47 -12.64
CA GLU A 21 39.20 -2.66 -11.20
C GLU A 21 40.16 -1.61 -10.61
N GLY A 22 39.69 -0.37 -10.39
CA GLY A 22 40.47 0.68 -9.72
C GLY A 22 40.25 2.14 -10.14
N GLY A 23 39.28 2.46 -11.01
CA GLY A 23 39.03 3.84 -11.45
C GLY A 23 38.33 4.72 -10.41
N MET A 24 38.91 5.89 -10.12
CA MET A 24 38.35 6.91 -9.22
C MET A 24 37.03 7.48 -9.79
N SER A 25 35.92 7.37 -9.05
CA SER A 25 34.62 7.95 -9.44
C SER A 25 34.59 9.45 -9.18
N PHE A 26 34.92 10.26 -10.19
CA PHE A 26 34.66 11.70 -10.17
C PHE A 26 33.48 12.02 -11.09
N GLY A 27 32.37 12.49 -10.51
CA GLY A 27 31.40 13.34 -11.22
C GLY A 27 30.48 12.73 -12.29
N GLY A 28 30.02 11.49 -12.17
CA GLY A 28 29.01 10.93 -13.10
C GLY A 28 28.17 9.86 -12.43
N ALA A 29 26.85 9.94 -12.62
CA ALA A 29 25.84 9.10 -11.96
C ALA A 29 26.29 7.64 -11.84
N LYS A 30 26.52 7.18 -10.61
CA LYS A 30 26.61 5.75 -10.30
C LYS A 30 25.46 5.08 -11.02
N THR A 31 25.72 4.01 -11.79
CA THR A 31 24.70 3.06 -12.24
C THR A 31 23.69 2.98 -11.13
N LYS A 32 22.50 3.56 -11.36
CA LYS A 32 21.45 3.55 -10.36
C LYS A 32 21.17 2.07 -10.17
N LYS A 33 21.80 1.43 -9.17
CA LYS A 33 21.30 0.21 -8.55
C LYS A 33 19.83 0.50 -8.45
N ASN A 34 19.01 -0.27 -9.18
CA ASN A 34 17.59 -0.04 -9.34
C ASN A 34 17.01 0.15 -7.94
N THR A 35 17.00 1.39 -7.48
CA THR A 35 16.56 1.76 -6.15
C THR A 35 15.09 1.79 -6.43
N GLN A 36 14.49 0.61 -6.32
CA GLN A 36 13.08 0.35 -6.58
C GLN A 36 12.37 1.52 -5.94
N ILE A 37 11.88 2.44 -6.77
CA ILE A 37 11.37 3.71 -6.29
C ILE A 37 10.21 3.32 -5.41
N PHE A 38 10.36 3.57 -4.11
CA PHE A 38 9.42 3.15 -3.09
C PHE A 38 8.11 3.90 -3.32
N LYS A 39 7.22 3.33 -4.13
CA LYS A 39 5.91 3.89 -4.42
C LYS A 39 4.94 3.31 -3.40
N ARG A 40 4.60 4.13 -2.40
CA ARG A 40 3.57 3.82 -1.42
C ARG A 40 2.21 3.93 -2.09
N LEU A 41 1.37 2.91 -1.91
CA LEU A 41 -0.04 3.04 -2.23
C LEU A 41 -0.72 3.86 -1.11
N PRO A 42 -1.38 4.99 -1.44
CA PRO A 42 -2.23 5.72 -0.52
C PRO A 42 -3.33 4.84 0.09
N PHE A 43 -3.78 5.20 1.29
CA PHE A 43 -4.71 4.40 2.07
C PHE A 43 -6.13 4.35 1.53
N TYR A 44 -6.48 5.27 0.64
CA TYR A 44 -7.79 5.36 0.00
C TYR A 44 -7.86 4.56 -1.31
N CYS A 45 -6.79 3.85 -1.69
CA CYS A 45 -6.71 3.11 -2.94
C CYS A 45 -6.79 1.60 -2.72
N CYS A 46 -7.49 0.92 -3.63
CA CYS A 46 -7.60 -0.54 -3.67
C CYS A 46 -6.28 -1.18 -4.12
N SER A 47 -5.85 -2.24 -3.43
CA SER A 47 -4.57 -2.90 -3.74
C SER A 47 -4.58 -3.70 -5.05
N LEU A 48 -5.75 -4.00 -5.62
CA LEU A 48 -5.91 -4.74 -6.87
C LEU A 48 -6.03 -3.81 -8.09
N THR A 49 -6.88 -2.78 -8.01
CA THR A 49 -7.12 -1.86 -9.12
C THR A 49 -6.19 -0.64 -9.10
N LEU A 50 -5.56 -0.35 -7.97
CA LEU A 50 -4.75 0.85 -7.73
C LEU A 50 -5.54 2.17 -7.92
N GLN A 51 -6.87 2.07 -7.85
CA GLN A 51 -7.82 3.17 -7.96
C GLN A 51 -8.42 3.47 -6.58
N PRO A 52 -8.93 4.70 -6.36
CA PRO A 52 -9.68 5.00 -5.14
C PRO A 52 -10.86 4.05 -5.00
N PHE A 53 -11.07 3.50 -3.80
CA PHE A 53 -12.19 2.58 -3.55
C PHE A 53 -13.49 3.34 -3.28
N GLU A 54 -14.62 2.72 -3.64
CA GLU A 54 -15.96 3.18 -3.25
C GLU A 54 -16.51 2.38 -2.07
N HIS A 55 -16.40 1.05 -2.15
CA HIS A 55 -16.87 0.12 -1.13
C HIS A 55 -15.68 -0.65 -0.51
N PRO A 56 -14.94 -0.02 0.42
CA PRO A 56 -13.74 -0.61 0.97
C PRO A 56 -14.07 -1.86 1.79
N VAL A 57 -13.35 -2.92 1.49
CA VAL A 57 -13.33 -4.16 2.26
C VAL A 57 -11.89 -4.49 2.61
N CYS A 58 -11.67 -5.12 3.76
CA CYS A 58 -10.36 -5.60 4.16
C CYS A 58 -10.32 -7.10 4.40
N THR A 59 -9.13 -7.64 4.21
CA THR A 59 -8.76 -8.97 4.71
C THR A 59 -8.39 -8.88 6.19
N PRO A 60 -8.41 -10.01 6.93
CA PRO A 60 -7.91 -10.05 8.31
C PRO A 60 -6.46 -9.58 8.46
N GLU A 61 -5.65 -9.71 7.40
CA GLU A 61 -4.27 -9.23 7.31
C GLU A 61 -4.15 -7.70 7.17
N GLY A 62 -5.28 -6.98 6.99
CA GLY A 62 -5.29 -5.52 6.86
C GLY A 62 -5.03 -5.00 5.44
N THR A 63 -5.12 -5.85 4.42
CA THR A 63 -5.06 -5.40 3.02
C THR A 63 -6.42 -4.87 2.59
N VAL A 64 -6.44 -3.67 2.00
CA VAL A 64 -7.68 -3.01 1.56
C VAL A 64 -7.93 -3.26 0.07
N PHE A 65 -9.18 -3.62 -0.24
CA PHE A 65 -9.69 -3.87 -1.57
C PHE A 65 -11.03 -3.18 -1.78
N ASP A 66 -11.47 -3.11 -3.03
CA ASP A 66 -12.84 -2.76 -3.38
C ASP A 66 -13.68 -4.03 -3.52
N LEU A 67 -14.91 -4.00 -3.02
CA LEU A 67 -15.84 -5.13 -3.02
C LEU A 67 -16.08 -5.65 -4.44
N GLU A 68 -16.33 -4.76 -5.40
CA GLU A 68 -16.63 -5.12 -6.79
C GLU A 68 -15.44 -5.78 -7.50
N SER A 69 -14.23 -5.41 -7.10
CA SER A 69 -13.00 -5.90 -7.72
C SER A 69 -12.50 -7.20 -7.09
N ILE A 70 -12.65 -7.36 -5.77
CA ILE A 70 -12.12 -8.53 -5.06
C ILE A 70 -12.98 -9.79 -5.24
N ILE A 71 -14.31 -9.65 -5.31
CA ILE A 71 -15.23 -10.79 -5.50
C ILE A 71 -14.93 -11.57 -6.78
N PRO A 72 -14.81 -10.95 -7.98
CA PRO A 72 -14.48 -11.70 -9.20
C PRO A 72 -13.06 -12.27 -9.15
N TYR A 73 -12.13 -11.64 -8.42
CA TYR A 73 -10.79 -12.16 -8.21
C TYR A 73 -10.78 -13.45 -7.39
N ILE A 74 -11.45 -13.45 -6.24
CA ILE A 74 -11.57 -14.64 -5.40
C ILE A 74 -12.27 -15.78 -6.14
N LYS A 75 -13.32 -15.49 -6.94
CA LYS A 75 -14.00 -16.52 -7.74
C LYS A 75 -13.10 -17.18 -8.79
N LYS A 76 -12.16 -16.45 -9.37
CA LYS A 76 -11.24 -16.98 -10.41
C LYS A 76 -10.03 -17.69 -9.83
N TYR A 77 -9.39 -17.11 -8.80
CA TYR A 77 -8.10 -17.59 -8.30
C TYR A 77 -8.12 -18.11 -6.86
N GLY A 78 -9.16 -17.83 -6.06
CA GLY A 78 -9.29 -18.28 -4.67
C GLY A 78 -8.15 -17.82 -3.75
N THR A 79 -7.42 -16.78 -4.13
CA THR A 79 -6.19 -16.32 -3.45
C THR A 79 -6.20 -14.81 -3.24
N ASN A 80 -5.38 -14.33 -2.30
CA ASN A 80 -5.15 -12.92 -2.04
C ASN A 80 -4.18 -12.35 -3.09
N PRO A 81 -4.52 -11.26 -3.81
CA PRO A 81 -3.67 -10.68 -4.85
C PRO A 81 -2.37 -10.04 -4.32
N VAL A 82 -2.28 -9.76 -3.01
CA VAL A 82 -1.08 -9.17 -2.39
C VAL A 82 -0.17 -10.25 -1.80
N THR A 83 -0.71 -11.12 -0.93
CA THR A 83 0.08 -12.13 -0.22
C THR A 83 0.18 -13.48 -0.95
N GLY A 84 -0.78 -13.80 -1.83
CA GLY A 84 -0.87 -15.12 -2.49
C GLY A 84 -1.52 -16.22 -1.63
N GLU A 85 -1.95 -15.90 -0.41
CA GLU A 85 -2.60 -16.85 0.50
C GLU A 85 -4.04 -17.15 0.06
N LYS A 86 -4.59 -18.29 0.51
CA LYS A 86 -5.99 -18.64 0.22
C LYS A 86 -6.94 -17.68 0.93
N LEU A 87 -7.90 -17.12 0.20
CA LEU A 87 -8.85 -16.14 0.72
C LEU A 87 -10.28 -16.53 0.32
N GLU A 88 -11.18 -16.48 1.30
CA GLU A 88 -12.61 -16.76 1.10
C GLU A 88 -13.44 -15.47 1.19
N THR A 89 -14.58 -15.44 0.50
CA THR A 89 -15.48 -14.27 0.51
C THR A 89 -16.10 -13.99 1.89
N SER A 90 -16.24 -15.02 2.74
CA SER A 90 -16.74 -14.94 4.12
C SER A 90 -15.78 -14.22 5.07
N SER A 91 -14.48 -14.24 4.76
CA SER A 91 -13.43 -13.64 5.59
C SER A 91 -13.25 -12.14 5.34
N LEU A 92 -13.93 -11.59 4.33
CA LEU A 92 -13.89 -10.17 3.99
C LEU A 92 -14.70 -9.36 5.00
N ILE A 93 -14.08 -8.32 5.52
CA ILE A 93 -14.67 -7.41 6.48
C ILE A 93 -14.96 -6.10 5.76
N LYS A 94 -16.20 -5.60 5.89
CA LYS A 94 -16.57 -4.30 5.31
C LYS A 94 -15.98 -3.19 6.17
N LEU A 95 -15.40 -2.17 5.56
CA LEU A 95 -14.84 -1.03 6.27
C LEU A 95 -15.75 0.20 6.16
N ASN A 96 -15.95 0.88 7.28
CA ASN A 96 -16.71 2.12 7.36
C ASN A 96 -15.73 3.27 7.63
N PHE A 97 -15.48 4.06 6.59
CA PHE A 97 -14.68 5.29 6.72
C PHE A 97 -15.60 6.49 6.92
N HIS A 98 -15.30 7.31 7.92
CA HIS A 98 -15.97 8.59 8.12
C HIS A 98 -15.33 9.68 7.25
N LYS A 99 -16.16 10.54 6.66
CA LYS A 99 -15.73 11.69 5.85
C LYS A 99 -16.19 12.99 6.49
N ASN A 100 -15.31 13.97 6.49
CA ASN A 100 -15.63 15.34 6.88
C ASN A 100 -16.51 16.03 5.82
N PRO A 101 -17.15 17.17 6.14
CA PRO A 101 -17.91 17.96 5.16
C PRO A 101 -17.05 18.43 3.97
N GLU A 102 -15.73 18.52 4.13
CA GLU A 102 -14.77 18.84 3.07
C GLU A 102 -14.41 17.64 2.17
N GLY A 103 -14.97 16.45 2.46
CA GLY A 103 -14.75 15.22 1.68
C GLY A 103 -13.49 14.44 2.06
N GLU A 104 -12.75 14.88 3.07
CA GLU A 104 -11.55 14.20 3.57
C GLU A 104 -11.88 13.09 4.56
N TYR A 105 -11.11 12.00 4.53
CA TYR A 105 -11.28 10.89 5.47
C TYR A 105 -10.74 11.26 6.85
N CYS A 106 -11.53 11.04 7.89
CA CYS A 106 -11.15 11.37 9.25
C CYS A 106 -11.53 10.30 10.26
N CYS A 107 -10.89 10.35 11.44
CA CYS A 107 -11.28 9.53 12.58
C CYS A 107 -12.59 10.09 13.18
N PRO A 108 -13.63 9.25 13.40
CA PRO A 108 -14.93 9.72 13.88
C PRO A 108 -14.93 10.25 15.32
N VAL A 109 -13.92 9.87 16.13
CA VAL A 109 -13.84 10.27 17.55
C VAL A 109 -12.98 11.51 17.74
N THR A 110 -11.84 11.59 17.05
CA THR A 110 -10.89 12.70 17.20
C THR A 110 -11.03 13.76 16.12
N PHE A 111 -11.85 13.51 15.08
CA PHE A 111 -12.02 14.33 13.88
C PHE A 111 -10.72 14.65 13.13
N ARG A 112 -9.63 13.97 13.48
CA ARG A 112 -8.33 14.12 12.83
C ARG A 112 -8.40 13.51 11.44
N VAL A 113 -7.97 14.28 10.45
CA VAL A 113 -7.86 13.85 9.06
C VAL A 113 -6.74 12.81 8.92
N PHE A 114 -7.02 11.75 8.17
CA PHE A 114 -6.04 10.70 7.87
C PHE A 114 -5.05 11.17 6.81
N SER A 115 -3.78 10.80 6.99
CA SER A 115 -2.68 11.14 6.08
C SER A 115 -1.83 9.91 5.77
N ASP A 116 -0.88 10.01 4.85
CA ASP A 116 0.01 8.91 4.48
C ASP A 116 0.93 8.45 5.61
N HIS A 117 1.01 9.21 6.70
CA HIS A 117 1.84 8.92 7.86
C HIS A 117 1.03 8.58 9.12
N THR A 118 -0.30 8.63 9.04
CA THR A 118 -1.13 8.27 10.20
C THR A 118 -1.20 6.76 10.35
N HIS A 119 -1.11 6.27 11.58
CA HIS A 119 -1.38 4.86 11.88
C HIS A 119 -2.90 4.66 11.93
N ILE A 120 -3.42 3.86 11.00
CA ILE A 120 -4.85 3.62 10.82
C ILE A 120 -5.16 2.17 11.17
N VAL A 121 -6.18 1.97 12.00
CA VAL A 121 -6.68 0.67 12.41
C VAL A 121 -8.17 0.54 12.18
N ALA A 122 -8.63 -0.67 11.94
CA ALA A 122 -10.04 -1.00 11.86
C ALA A 122 -10.41 -2.01 12.94
N VAL A 123 -11.63 -1.92 13.44
CA VAL A 123 -12.20 -2.89 14.37
C VAL A 123 -12.98 -3.92 13.56
N LYS A 124 -12.60 -5.20 13.65
CA LYS A 124 -13.18 -6.30 12.85
C LYS A 124 -14.70 -6.47 12.95
N PRO A 125 -15.34 -6.49 14.15
CA PRO A 125 -16.78 -6.72 14.24
C PRO A 125 -17.61 -5.63 13.57
N THR A 126 -17.22 -4.36 13.76
CA THR A 126 -18.01 -3.20 13.31
C THR A 126 -17.55 -2.66 11.97
N GLY A 127 -16.31 -2.97 11.57
CA GLY A 127 -15.69 -2.41 10.38
C GLY A 127 -15.28 -0.94 10.52
N ASN A 128 -15.44 -0.34 11.70
CA ASN A 128 -15.17 1.08 11.89
C ASN A 128 -13.67 1.37 11.90
N VAL A 129 -13.28 2.43 11.19
CA VAL A 129 -11.88 2.84 11.03
C VAL A 129 -11.54 3.98 11.98
N TYR A 130 -10.46 3.79 12.74
CA TYR A 130 -9.96 4.72 13.75
C TYR A 130 -8.47 5.00 13.57
N ALA A 131 -8.01 6.10 14.16
CA ALA A 131 -6.59 6.30 14.39
C ALA A 131 -6.10 5.39 15.52
N TYR A 132 -4.93 4.77 15.36
CA TYR A 132 -4.34 3.91 16.39
C TYR A 132 -4.19 4.64 17.73
N ASP A 133 -3.80 5.92 17.69
CA ASP A 133 -3.67 6.78 18.88
C ASP A 133 -4.96 6.83 19.71
N THR A 134 -6.12 6.82 19.04
CA THR A 134 -7.43 6.84 19.68
C THR A 134 -7.73 5.52 20.37
N VAL A 135 -7.56 4.40 19.65
CA VAL A 135 -7.78 3.05 20.19
C VAL A 135 -6.82 2.74 21.32
N GLU A 136 -5.56 3.19 21.22
CA GLU A 136 -4.58 3.00 22.28
C GLU A 136 -5.00 3.72 23.57
N ARG A 137 -5.43 4.99 23.46
CA ARG A 137 -5.77 5.83 24.61
C ARG A 137 -7.11 5.45 25.25
N LEU A 138 -8.12 5.13 24.44
CA LEU A 138 -9.49 4.94 24.92
C LEU A 138 -9.85 3.47 25.14
N ASN A 139 -9.16 2.53 24.49
CA ASN A 139 -9.49 1.11 24.62
C ASN A 139 -8.36 0.33 25.32
N ILE A 140 -7.13 0.42 24.80
CA ILE A 140 -6.01 -0.42 25.28
C ILE A 140 -5.57 0.00 26.69
N LYS A 141 -5.31 1.29 26.93
CA LYS A 141 -4.86 1.80 28.24
C LYS A 141 -5.89 1.60 29.35
N PRO A 142 -7.18 1.96 29.18
CA PRO A 142 -8.20 1.76 30.20
C PRO A 142 -8.78 0.33 30.22
N LYS A 143 -8.34 -0.56 29.32
CA LYS A 143 -8.88 -1.92 29.12
C LYS A 143 -10.39 -1.93 28.80
N TYR A 144 -10.83 -0.92 28.06
CA TYR A 144 -12.20 -0.78 27.60
C TYR A 144 -12.34 -1.42 26.22
N TRP A 145 -12.82 -2.66 26.19
CA TRP A 145 -12.87 -3.53 25.01
C TRP A 145 -14.21 -3.43 24.27
N GLN A 146 -14.68 -2.21 24.04
CA GLN A 146 -15.93 -1.91 23.34
C GLN A 146 -15.69 -0.87 22.25
N ASP A 147 -16.37 -1.02 21.12
CA ASP A 147 -16.25 -0.07 20.01
C ASP A 147 -16.75 1.32 20.43
N LEU A 148 -16.05 2.36 20.00
CA LEU A 148 -16.28 3.74 20.44
C LEU A 148 -17.54 4.38 19.83
N LEU A 149 -18.13 3.76 18.81
CA LEU A 149 -19.33 4.25 18.14
C LEU A 149 -20.57 3.39 18.38
N THR A 150 -20.41 2.08 18.42
CA THR A 150 -21.53 1.13 18.47
C THR A 150 -21.60 0.31 19.76
N ASP A 151 -20.65 0.51 20.68
CA ASP A 151 -20.53 -0.23 21.95
C ASP A 151 -20.38 -1.76 21.80
N GLU A 152 -20.05 -2.25 20.60
CA GLU A 152 -19.84 -3.69 20.36
C GLU A 152 -18.55 -4.17 21.02
N GLN A 153 -18.62 -5.30 21.72
CA GLN A 153 -17.46 -5.88 22.38
C GLN A 153 -16.48 -6.49 21.36
N PHE A 154 -15.20 -6.17 21.49
CA PHE A 154 -14.15 -6.70 20.61
C PHE A 154 -12.90 -7.04 21.40
N THR A 155 -12.09 -7.97 20.90
CA THR A 155 -10.83 -8.37 21.55
C THR A 155 -9.62 -7.70 20.90
N ARG A 156 -8.46 -7.76 21.55
CA ARG A 156 -7.21 -7.27 20.96
C ARG A 156 -6.89 -7.89 19.60
N LYS A 157 -7.35 -9.12 19.34
CA LYS A 157 -7.13 -9.83 18.06
C LYS A 157 -8.01 -9.29 16.93
N ASP A 158 -9.07 -8.58 17.28
CA ASP A 158 -10.02 -8.01 16.33
C ASP A 158 -9.58 -6.63 15.82
N ILE A 159 -8.47 -6.10 16.34
CA ILE A 159 -7.85 -4.86 15.86
C ILE A 159 -6.99 -5.20 14.64
N ILE A 160 -7.41 -4.69 13.49
CA ILE A 160 -6.71 -4.89 12.22
C ILE A 160 -5.97 -3.61 11.87
N THR A 161 -4.66 -3.70 11.68
CA THR A 161 -3.85 -2.56 11.25
C THR A 161 -3.93 -2.41 9.75
N LEU A 162 -4.58 -1.36 9.26
CA LEU A 162 -4.63 -1.07 7.82
C LEU A 162 -3.33 -0.45 7.35
N GLN A 163 -2.79 0.49 8.14
CA GLN A 163 -1.59 1.24 7.82
C GLN A 163 -0.78 1.50 9.08
N ASP A 164 0.51 1.15 9.01
CA ASP A 164 1.48 1.49 10.01
C ASP A 164 2.61 2.32 9.37
N PRO A 165 2.89 3.55 9.86
CA PRO A 165 4.02 4.34 9.37
C PRO A 165 5.39 3.70 9.62
N HIS A 166 5.51 2.80 10.61
CA HIS A 166 6.76 2.11 10.93
C HIS A 166 6.97 0.86 10.09
N ASN A 167 5.89 0.17 9.71
CA ASN A 167 5.95 -1.04 8.90
C ASN A 167 5.45 -0.79 7.47
N VAL A 168 6.35 -0.25 6.64
CA VAL A 168 6.01 0.23 5.30
C VAL A 168 6.04 -0.89 4.24
N GLU A 169 6.44 -2.10 4.61
CA GLU A 169 6.69 -3.18 3.64
C GLU A 169 5.40 -3.76 3.03
N GLY A 170 4.30 -3.75 3.78
CA GLY A 170 3.02 -4.37 3.38
C GLY A 170 2.31 -3.70 2.20
N ARG A 171 2.61 -2.43 1.88
CA ARG A 171 1.95 -1.67 0.80
C ARG A 171 2.88 -1.29 -0.36
N ASN A 172 4.00 -2.00 -0.48
CA ASN A 172 4.90 -1.80 -1.61
C ASN A 172 4.33 -2.40 -2.89
N LEU A 173 4.07 -1.53 -3.87
CA LEU A 173 3.62 -1.92 -5.20
C LEU A 173 4.57 -2.96 -5.85
N THR A 174 5.87 -2.86 -5.58
CA THR A 174 6.89 -3.79 -6.09
C THR A 174 6.75 -5.20 -5.54
N THR A 175 6.07 -5.38 -4.39
CA THR A 175 5.94 -6.67 -3.71
C THR A 175 4.67 -7.42 -4.13
N PHE A 176 3.67 -6.74 -4.70
CA PHE A 176 2.38 -7.33 -5.00
C PHE A 176 2.45 -8.53 -5.95
N HIS A 177 1.91 -9.66 -5.51
CA HIS A 177 1.96 -10.93 -6.22
C HIS A 177 1.25 -10.88 -7.58
N HIS A 178 0.08 -10.23 -7.65
CA HIS A 178 -0.66 -10.08 -8.92
C HIS A 178 0.08 -9.23 -9.97
N LEU A 179 0.91 -8.26 -9.55
CA LEU A 179 1.75 -7.47 -10.46
C LEU A 179 2.97 -8.26 -10.94
N LYS A 180 3.53 -9.14 -10.12
CA LYS A 180 4.65 -10.01 -10.52
C LYS A 180 4.22 -11.11 -11.47
N ASN A 181 3.01 -11.62 -11.31
CA ASN A 181 2.49 -12.76 -12.06
C ASN A 181 1.50 -12.36 -13.17
N ASP A 182 1.34 -11.06 -13.44
CA ASP A 182 0.40 -10.50 -14.44
C ASP A 182 -1.03 -11.09 -14.35
N LEU A 183 -1.49 -11.41 -13.13
CA LEU A 183 -2.81 -11.98 -12.89
C LEU A 183 -3.89 -10.90 -12.98
N LYS A 184 -4.37 -10.64 -14.19
CA LYS A 184 -5.44 -9.66 -14.45
C LYS A 184 -6.78 -10.35 -14.54
N VAL A 185 -7.67 -9.98 -13.63
CA VAL A 185 -9.09 -10.25 -13.81
C VAL A 185 -9.64 -9.14 -14.68
N LEU A 186 -9.81 -9.42 -15.96
CA LEU A 186 -10.63 -8.60 -16.83
C LEU A 186 -12.08 -8.74 -16.32
N SER A 187 -12.61 -7.68 -15.71
CA SER A 187 -14.04 -7.43 -15.69
C SER A 187 -14.39 -6.80 -17.04
N GLU A 188 -15.29 -7.44 -17.78
CA GLU A 188 -15.83 -6.90 -19.03
C GLU A 188 -16.68 -5.67 -18.68
N GLY A 189 -16.07 -4.49 -18.64
CA GLY A 189 -16.78 -3.27 -18.23
C GLY A 189 -15.96 -2.00 -17.98
N THR A 190 -14.63 -2.05 -17.90
CA THR A 190 -13.81 -0.83 -17.77
C THR A 190 -12.81 -0.71 -18.91
N VAL A 191 -13.34 -0.34 -20.08
CA VAL A 191 -12.53 0.21 -21.17
C VAL A 191 -12.09 1.61 -20.75
N GLY A 192 -10.82 1.73 -20.35
CA GLY A 192 -10.09 3.00 -20.29
C GLY A 192 -10.51 3.98 -19.20
N SER A 193 -9.74 4.03 -18.11
CA SER A 193 -9.38 5.33 -17.54
C SER A 193 -8.11 5.22 -16.71
N GLN A 194 -7.07 5.91 -17.22
CA GLN A 194 -5.94 6.47 -16.49
C GLN A 194 -5.32 5.54 -15.42
N ARG A 195 -4.35 4.74 -15.88
CA ARG A 195 -3.16 4.46 -15.06
C ARG A 195 -2.74 5.82 -14.48
N ASP A 196 -2.70 5.94 -13.15
CA ASP A 196 -2.17 7.07 -12.39
C ASP A 196 -3.14 7.99 -11.60
N ALA A 197 -4.41 7.63 -11.38
CA ALA A 197 -5.28 8.45 -10.49
C ALA A 197 -4.74 8.57 -9.04
N CYS A 198 -4.05 7.56 -8.55
CA CYS A 198 -3.50 7.52 -7.19
C CYS A 198 -2.05 8.09 -7.10
N LEU A 199 -1.30 8.13 -8.21
CA LEU A 199 0.09 8.61 -8.26
C LEU A 199 0.22 10.10 -8.65
N VAL A 200 -0.85 10.73 -9.17
CA VAL A 200 -0.79 12.09 -9.76
C VAL A 200 -1.16 13.22 -8.80
N LYS A 201 -1.65 12.95 -7.58
CA LYS A 201 -2.02 14.00 -6.60
C LYS A 201 -0.85 14.60 -5.79
N ARG A 202 0.37 14.59 -6.33
CA ARG A 202 1.49 15.37 -5.80
C ARG A 202 2.24 16.06 -6.95
N CYS A 203 1.70 17.21 -7.35
CA CYS A 203 2.45 18.31 -7.95
C CYS A 203 2.09 19.58 -7.18
#